data_AF-A0A3D2D3G6-F1
#
_entry.id   AF-A0A3D2D3G6-F1
#
_cell.length_a   1.000
_cell.length_b   1.000
_cell.length_c   1.000
_cell.angle_alpha   90.00
_cell.angle_beta   90.00
_cell.angle_gamma   90.00
#
_symmetry.space_group_name_H-M   'P 1'
#
loop_
_entity.id
_entity.type
_entity.pdbx_description
1 polymer ?
#
loop_
_entity_poly.entity_id
_entity_poly.type
_entity_poly.pdbx_seq_one_letter_code
_entity_poly.pdbx_strand_id
1 'polypeptide(L)' 'MANVKCPKCGELNKSLNLEETKGWYECSKCGSVMQVDGYDLGCVRIPIIEWKDLPKLNQKV' A
#
# COMPACT_ATOMS: atom_id res chain seq x y z
N MET A 1 -14.29 -13.20 -4.17
CA MET A 1 -13.45 -13.89 -3.17
C MET A 1 -12.16 -14.37 -3.82
N ALA A 2 -10.99 -13.97 -3.30
CA ALA A 2 -9.68 -14.21 -3.93
C ALA A 2 -8.67 -14.88 -3.00
N ASN A 3 -7.64 -15.51 -3.58
CA ASN A 3 -6.53 -16.12 -2.84
C ASN A 3 -5.23 -15.36 -3.14
N VAL A 4 -4.50 -14.97 -2.10
CA VAL A 4 -3.29 -14.14 -2.23
C VAL A 4 -2.15 -14.75 -1.45
N LYS A 5 -1.00 -14.89 -2.10
CA LYS A 5 0.24 -15.29 -1.43
C LYS A 5 0.85 -14.08 -0.72
N CYS A 6 1.10 -14.20 0.58
CA CYS A 6 1.75 -13.15 1.35
C CYS A 6 3.19 -12.95 0.85
N PRO A 7 3.57 -11.74 0.41
CA PRO A 7 4.93 -11.48 -0.06
C PRO A 7 5.96 -11.52 1.07
N LYS A 8 5.54 -11.42 2.34
CA LYS A 8 6.43 -11.43 3.50
C LYS A 8 6.77 -12.82 4.01
N CYS A 9 5.79 -13.71 4.11
CA CYS A 9 5.96 -15.03 4.73
C CYS A 9 5.61 -16.21 3.81
N GLY A 10 5.11 -15.94 2.60
CA GLY A 10 4.76 -16.96 1.60
C GLY A 10 3.46 -17.71 1.85
N GLU A 11 2.72 -17.40 2.93
CA GLU A 11 1.45 -18.04 3.25
C GLU A 11 0.38 -17.74 2.20
N LEU A 12 -0.45 -18.73 1.86
CA LEU A 12 -1.57 -18.54 0.93
C LEU A 12 -2.82 -18.18 1.72
N ASN A 13 -3.13 -16.89 1.80
CA ASN A 13 -4.35 -16.40 2.42
C ASN A 13 -5.52 -16.67 1.47
N LYS A 14 -6.44 -17.52 1.91
CA LYS A 14 -7.60 -17.97 1.13
C LYS A 14 -8.85 -17.21 1.53
N SER A 15 -9.82 -17.16 0.63
CA SER A 15 -11.15 -16.61 0.91
C SER A 15 -11.13 -15.14 1.35
N LEU A 16 -10.23 -14.33 0.78
CA LEU A 16 -10.16 -12.90 1.06
C LEU A 16 -11.23 -12.14 0.25
N ASN A 17 -11.91 -11.20 0.90
CA ASN A 17 -12.88 -10.33 0.26
C ASN A 17 -12.24 -8.99 -0.18
N LEU A 18 -11.36 -9.06 -1.17
CA LEU A 18 -10.55 -7.91 -1.62
C LEU A 18 -11.38 -6.77 -2.24
N GLU A 19 -12.56 -7.06 -2.78
CA GLU A 19 -13.41 -6.03 -3.40
C GLU A 19 -13.96 -5.06 -2.34
N GLU A 20 -14.39 -5.60 -1.20
CA GLU A 20 -14.90 -4.81 -0.08
C GLU A 20 -13.77 -4.01 0.61
N THR A 21 -12.62 -4.65 0.81
CA THR A 21 -11.48 -4.05 1.52
C THR A 21 -10.56 -3.22 0.63
N LYS A 22 -10.93 -3.00 -0.64
CA LYS A 22 -10.08 -2.31 -1.64
C LYS A 22 -8.67 -2.93 -1.70
N GLY A 23 -8.60 -4.25 -1.72
CA GLY A 23 -7.36 -5.01 -1.83
C GLY A 23 -6.57 -5.16 -0.54
N TRP A 24 -7.02 -4.61 0.59
CA TRP A 24 -6.37 -4.80 1.88
C TRP A 24 -6.67 -6.16 2.48
N TYR A 25 -5.66 -6.80 3.06
CA TYR A 25 -5.82 -8.04 3.81
C TYR A 25 -4.80 -8.15 4.93
N GLU A 26 -5.14 -8.89 5.98
CA GLU A 26 -4.21 -9.29 7.02
C GLU A 26 -3.79 -10.74 6.77
N CYS A 27 -2.48 -11.01 6.84
CA CYS A 27 -1.99 -12.37 6.68
C CYS A 27 -2.24 -13.21 7.95
N SER A 28 -2.92 -14.35 7.82
CA SER A 28 -3.27 -15.22 8.94
C SER A 28 -2.08 -15.86 9.66
N LYS A 29 -0.89 -15.87 9.04
CA LYS A 29 0.32 -16.46 9.62
C LYS A 29 1.24 -15.44 10.29
N CYS A 30 1.51 -14.32 9.64
CA CYS A 30 2.47 -13.33 10.14
C CYS A 30 1.83 -12.04 10.66
N GLY A 31 0.49 -11.93 10.61
CA GLY A 31 -0.27 -10.76 11.09
C GLY A 31 0.04 -9.46 10.35
N SER A 32 0.71 -9.52 9.20
CA SER A 32 1.04 -8.31 8.45
C SER A 32 -0.16 -7.87 7.62
N VAL A 33 -0.53 -6.60 7.75
CA VAL A 33 -1.59 -5.95 6.97
C VAL A 33 -0.96 -5.36 5.70
N MET A 34 -1.47 -5.77 4.55
CA MET A 34 -0.91 -5.42 3.24
C MET A 34 -2.02 -5.20 2.21
N GLN A 35 -1.70 -4.49 1.14
CA GLN A 35 -2.60 -4.30 0.00
C GLN A 35 -2.10 -5.10 -1.21
N VAL A 36 -3.01 -5.64 -2.01
CA VAL A 36 -2.70 -6.34 -3.26
C VAL A 36 -2.45 -5.33 -4.38
N ASP A 37 -1.41 -5.58 -5.17
CA ASP A 37 -1.10 -4.81 -6.40
C ASP A 37 -2.32 -4.74 -7.33
N GLY A 38 -2.60 -3.55 -7.87
CA GLY A 38 -3.74 -3.29 -8.76
C GLY A 38 -5.04 -2.85 -8.06
N TYR A 39 -5.12 -2.96 -6.73
CA TYR A 39 -6.14 -2.27 -5.92
C TYR A 39 -5.64 -0.94 -5.34
N ASP A 40 -4.36 -0.65 -5.55
CA ASP A 40 -3.68 0.54 -5.07
C ASP A 40 -4.33 1.80 -5.68
N LEU A 41 -4.68 2.77 -4.82
CA LEU A 41 -5.19 4.07 -5.25
C LEU A 41 -4.08 4.98 -5.83
N GLY A 42 -2.88 4.45 -6.02
CA GLY A 42 -1.67 5.18 -6.33
C GLY A 42 -0.97 5.60 -5.04
N CYS A 43 0.02 4.85 -4.59
CA CYS A 43 0.99 5.30 -3.62
C CYS A 43 1.73 6.51 -4.21
N VAL A 44 1.35 7.72 -3.80
CA VAL A 44 2.05 8.94 -4.19
C VAL A 44 3.33 9.06 -3.38
N ARG A 45 4.44 9.37 -4.07
CA ARG A 45 5.69 9.72 -3.39
C ARG A 45 5.49 11.06 -2.72
N ILE A 46 5.40 11.06 -1.39
CA ILE A 46 5.42 12.28 -0.60
C ILE A 46 6.88 12.72 -0.53
N PRO A 47 7.27 13.85 -1.14
CA PRO A 47 8.64 14.34 -1.04
C PRO A 47 8.91 14.75 0.41
N ILE A 48 10.01 14.26 0.96
CA ILE A 48 10.54 14.79 2.22
C ILE A 48 11.24 16.09 1.84
N ILE A 49 10.68 17.21 2.29
CA ILE A 49 11.23 18.54 2.05
C ILE A 49 11.91 19.05 3.32
N GLU A 50 13.10 19.64 3.19
CA GLU A 50 13.76 20.34 4.30
C GLU A 50 13.48 21.85 4.25
N TRP A 51 13.74 22.56 5.35
CA TRP A 51 13.56 24.01 5.43
C TRP A 51 14.30 24.79 4.32
N LYS A 52 15.40 24.24 3.80
CA LYS A 52 16.20 24.82 2.71
C LYS A 52 15.50 24.76 1.35
N ASP A 53 14.51 23.89 1.18
CA ASP A 53 13.81 23.67 -0.09
C ASP A 53 12.54 24.52 -0.22
N LEU A 54 12.07 25.13 0.87
CA LEU A 54 10.89 26.01 0.88
C LEU A 54 10.97 27.18 -0.13
N PRO A 55 12.10 27.89 -0.31
CA PRO A 55 12.18 28.99 -1.28
C PRO A 55 11.97 28.53 -2.73
N LYS A 56 12.26 27.27 -3.04
CA LYS A 56 12.14 26.68 -4.38
C LYS A 56 10.70 26.27 -4.72
N LEU A 57 9.86 26.01 -3.71
CA LEU A 57 8.44 25.68 -3.93
C LEU A 57 7.60 26.91 -4.31
N ASN A 58 8.02 28.11 -3.89
CA ASN A 58 7.24 29.34 -4.08
C ASN A 58 7.43 30.02 -5.46
N GLN A 59 8.15 29.38 -6.40
CA GLN A 59 8.48 29.96 -7.71
C GLN A 59 7.52 29.56 -8.84
N LYS A 60 6.39 28.90 -8.54
CA LYS A 60 5.35 28.64 -9.54
C LYS A 60 4.37 29.82 -9.61
N VAL A 61 4.71 30.83 -10.42
CA VAL A 61 3.73 31.76 -11.03
C VAL A 61 3.27 31.15 -12.34
#